data_AF-K3XKF8-F1
#
_entry.id   AF-K3XKF8-F1
#
_cell.length_a   1.000
_cell.length_b   1.000
_cell.length_c   1.000
_cell.angle_alpha   90.00
_cell.angle_beta   90.00
_cell.angle_gamma   90.00
#
_symmetry.space_group_name_H-M   'P 1'
#
loop_
_entity.id
_entity.type
_entity.pdbx_description
1 polymer ?
#
loop_
_entity_poly.entity_id
_entity_poly.type
_entity_poly.pdbx_seq_one_letter_code
_entity_poly.pdbx_strand_id
1 'polypeptide(L)'
;MRALKFSGILSNDHLENPDFYDWNIVVVRYCDGASFAGDAEGEDLDGTKLFFRGLRIWEAVIDELMGKGMDIAQQALLTGCSAGSLAALLHCDNFRGRFPQEVAVKCLSDAGFFIDVKDLSGERSMRSLINGVVHLQNVREVLPKDCLQNKDPTECFFASELIKSISTPTFILNSDYDSWQIRNVLAPSGSYPQQAWSSCKADIRNCSSTQIDVLHGFKNKLVSEMKVAEDNKNWGLFIDSCFTHCQTPFHITWHSPISPRLGDKTIAETVGDWYFGRRQDVKQIDCEYPCNPTCSSRLPTA
;
A
#
# COMPACT_ATOMS: atom_id res chain seq x y z
N MET A 1 9.31 3.63 24.15
CA MET A 1 8.57 3.82 22.88
C MET A 1 8.03 5.24 22.81
N ARG A 2 8.26 6.00 21.73
CA ARG A 2 7.70 7.35 21.55
C ARG A 2 6.20 7.26 21.23
N ALA A 3 5.40 8.19 21.74
CA ALA A 3 4.00 8.31 21.34
C ALA A 3 3.90 8.60 19.84
N LEU A 4 2.96 7.94 19.15
CA LEU A 4 2.63 8.25 17.76
C LEU A 4 1.70 9.47 17.76
N LYS A 5 2.03 10.47 16.96
CA LYS A 5 1.11 11.59 16.69
C LYS A 5 0.18 11.15 15.56
N PHE A 6 -1.11 11.16 15.81
CA PHE A 6 -2.11 10.88 14.78
C PHE A 6 -2.31 12.11 13.87
N SER A 7 -2.44 11.84 12.57
CA SER A 7 -2.60 12.79 11.47
C SER A 7 -3.21 12.04 10.28
N GLY A 8 -3.64 12.78 9.26
CA GLY A 8 -4.37 12.27 8.10
C GLY A 8 -5.59 11.45 8.54
N ILE A 9 -5.73 10.26 8.00
CA ILE A 9 -6.84 9.33 8.29
C ILE A 9 -6.91 8.91 9.77
N LEU A 10 -5.84 9.09 10.55
CA LEU A 10 -5.80 8.76 11.97
C LEU A 10 -6.20 9.95 12.86
N SER A 11 -6.29 11.16 12.29
CA SER A 11 -6.57 12.39 13.06
C SER A 11 -7.99 12.36 13.62
N ASN A 12 -8.15 12.90 14.82
CA ASN A 12 -9.45 13.17 15.42
C ASN A 12 -9.95 14.60 15.18
N ASP A 13 -9.25 15.38 14.35
CA ASP A 13 -9.70 16.67 13.88
C ASP A 13 -10.59 16.47 12.64
N HIS A 14 -11.86 16.86 12.76
CA HIS A 14 -12.85 16.80 11.67
C HIS A 14 -12.43 17.60 10.42
N LEU A 15 -11.63 18.66 10.56
CA LEU A 15 -11.12 19.41 9.41
C LEU A 15 -9.99 18.70 8.66
N GLU A 16 -9.29 17.77 9.32
CA GLU A 16 -8.23 16.96 8.72
C GLU A 16 -8.76 15.58 8.30
N ASN A 17 -9.76 15.05 8.97
CA ASN A 17 -10.29 13.70 8.75
C ASN A 17 -11.83 13.68 8.73
N PRO A 18 -12.46 14.22 7.67
CA PRO A 18 -13.88 14.57 7.69
C PRO A 18 -14.81 13.38 8.00
N ASP A 19 -14.50 12.20 7.48
CA ASP A 19 -15.41 11.05 7.58
C ASP A 19 -15.03 10.03 8.67
N PHE A 20 -13.80 10.09 9.22
CA PHE A 20 -13.30 9.09 10.18
C PHE A 20 -12.79 9.70 11.51
N TYR A 21 -12.94 11.00 11.75
CA TYR A 21 -12.38 11.68 12.93
C TYR A 21 -12.90 11.15 14.28
N ASP A 22 -14.12 10.61 14.32
CA ASP A 22 -14.79 10.11 15.51
C ASP A 22 -14.75 8.57 15.64
N TRP A 23 -13.98 7.90 14.77
CA TRP A 23 -13.83 6.45 14.81
C TRP A 23 -12.88 6.00 15.93
N ASN A 24 -13.01 4.74 16.32
CA ASN A 24 -11.99 4.07 17.13
C ASN A 24 -10.75 3.82 16.26
N ILE A 25 -9.64 4.49 16.58
CA ILE A 25 -8.39 4.38 15.83
C ILE A 25 -7.40 3.46 16.55
N VAL A 26 -6.90 2.46 15.83
CA VAL A 26 -5.87 1.54 16.30
C VAL A 26 -4.69 1.53 15.32
N VAL A 27 -3.47 1.63 15.83
CA VAL A 27 -2.25 1.49 15.03
C VAL A 27 -1.46 0.28 15.51
N VAL A 28 -1.36 -0.74 14.66
CA VAL A 28 -0.50 -1.90 14.88
C VAL A 28 0.90 -1.57 14.36
N ARG A 29 1.91 -1.62 15.24
CA ARG A 29 3.28 -1.27 14.85
C ARG A 29 3.93 -2.42 14.11
N TYR A 30 4.46 -2.12 12.93
CA TYR A 30 5.19 -3.08 12.11
C TYR A 30 6.51 -3.49 12.78
N CYS A 31 6.67 -4.78 13.04
CA CYS A 31 7.85 -5.32 13.73
C CYS A 31 8.27 -6.73 13.28
N ASP A 32 7.65 -7.30 12.24
CA ASP A 32 7.89 -8.68 11.81
C ASP A 32 8.74 -8.80 10.53
N GLY A 33 8.75 -7.77 9.68
CA GLY A 33 9.56 -7.75 8.46
C GLY A 33 8.95 -8.45 7.24
N ALA A 34 7.72 -8.98 7.32
CA ALA A 34 7.01 -9.57 6.20
C ALA A 34 5.53 -9.16 6.14
N SER A 35 5.21 -7.89 6.41
CA SER A 35 3.83 -7.37 6.32
C SER A 35 2.81 -8.21 7.13
N PHE A 36 3.20 -8.63 8.34
CA PHE A 36 2.43 -9.52 9.20
C PHE A 36 2.08 -10.89 8.59
N ALA A 37 2.89 -11.39 7.67
CA ALA A 37 2.62 -12.62 6.93
C ALA A 37 3.39 -13.85 7.44
N GLY A 38 4.54 -13.61 8.07
CA GLY A 38 5.49 -14.68 8.39
C GLY A 38 5.15 -15.49 9.64
N ASP A 39 5.40 -16.79 9.59
CA ASP A 39 5.53 -17.66 10.76
C ASP A 39 6.66 -18.68 10.55
N ALA A 40 7.85 -18.32 11.02
CA ALA A 40 9.05 -19.14 10.92
C ALA A 40 10.04 -18.85 12.05
N GLU A 41 10.96 -19.79 12.24
CA GLU A 41 12.17 -19.58 13.03
C GLU A 41 13.37 -19.68 12.11
N GLY A 42 14.37 -18.83 12.35
CA GLY A 42 15.65 -18.87 11.66
C GLY A 42 16.81 -18.73 12.64
N GLU A 43 18.01 -18.73 12.11
CA GLU A 43 19.25 -18.53 12.86
C GLU A 43 20.16 -17.61 12.05
N ASP A 44 20.74 -16.59 12.70
CA ASP A 44 21.76 -15.72 12.12
C ASP A 44 23.12 -16.43 12.09
N LEU A 45 24.10 -15.87 11.37
CA LEU A 45 25.44 -16.45 11.19
C LEU A 45 26.21 -16.67 12.50
N ASP A 46 25.87 -15.93 13.55
CA ASP A 46 26.47 -16.05 14.88
C ASP A 46 25.73 -17.03 15.82
N GLY A 47 24.69 -17.70 15.32
CA GLY A 47 23.85 -18.62 16.09
C GLY A 47 22.66 -17.95 16.79
N THR A 48 22.45 -16.64 16.61
CA THR A 48 21.31 -15.94 17.20
C THR A 48 20.01 -16.42 16.56
N LYS A 49 19.08 -16.92 17.38
CA LYS A 49 17.75 -17.31 16.92
C LYS A 49 16.94 -16.09 16.48
N LEU A 50 16.36 -16.19 15.28
CA LEU A 50 15.45 -15.19 14.71
C LEU A 50 14.02 -15.73 14.74
N PHE A 51 13.09 -14.88 15.17
CA PHE A 51 11.67 -15.23 15.29
C PHE A 51 10.84 -14.36 14.34
N PHE A 52 10.37 -14.96 13.25
CA PHE A 52 9.43 -14.33 12.34
C PHE A 52 8.02 -14.70 12.79
N ARG A 53 7.29 -13.71 13.30
CA ARG A 53 6.01 -13.90 14.01
C ARG A 53 4.89 -13.02 13.48
N GLY A 54 5.03 -12.51 12.26
CA GLY A 54 4.07 -11.59 11.66
C GLY A 54 2.63 -12.08 11.73
N LEU A 55 2.37 -13.31 11.28
CA LEU A 55 1.02 -13.88 11.30
C LEU A 55 0.49 -14.04 12.73
N ARG A 56 1.32 -14.54 13.65
CA ARG A 56 0.91 -14.71 15.06
C ARG A 56 0.62 -13.37 15.75
N ILE A 57 1.42 -12.34 15.44
CA ILE A 57 1.20 -10.99 15.97
C ILE A 57 -0.13 -10.44 15.42
N TRP A 58 -0.39 -10.61 14.12
CA TRP A 58 -1.67 -10.22 13.51
C TRP A 58 -2.85 -10.89 14.23
N GLU A 59 -2.84 -12.21 14.33
CA GLU A 59 -3.93 -12.97 14.96
C GLU A 59 -4.16 -12.53 16.41
N ALA A 60 -3.10 -12.47 17.21
CA ALA A 60 -3.20 -12.08 18.62
C ALA A 60 -3.72 -10.66 18.80
N VAL A 61 -3.26 -9.71 17.99
CA VAL A 61 -3.71 -8.31 18.06
C VAL A 61 -5.17 -8.19 17.65
N ILE A 62 -5.58 -8.83 16.55
CA ILE A 62 -6.99 -8.78 16.10
C ILE A 62 -7.90 -9.45 17.13
N ASP A 63 -7.52 -10.59 17.70
CA ASP A 63 -8.28 -11.26 18.77
C ASP A 63 -8.44 -10.37 20.01
N GLU A 64 -7.38 -9.69 20.43
CA GLU A 64 -7.43 -8.77 21.57
C GLU A 64 -8.36 -7.58 21.28
N LEU A 65 -8.31 -7.01 20.07
CA LEU A 65 -9.19 -5.91 19.68
C LEU A 65 -10.66 -6.32 19.62
N MET A 66 -10.95 -7.53 19.11
CA MET A 66 -12.30 -8.10 19.16
C MET A 66 -12.81 -8.16 20.61
N GLY A 67 -11.99 -8.63 21.54
CA GLY A 67 -12.32 -8.65 22.98
C GLY A 67 -12.41 -7.26 23.65
N LYS A 68 -11.96 -6.19 22.99
CA LYS A 68 -12.00 -4.80 23.47
C LYS A 68 -13.12 -3.96 22.84
N GLY A 69 -14.10 -4.61 22.19
CA GLY A 69 -15.27 -3.95 21.63
C GLY A 69 -15.24 -3.73 20.13
N MET A 70 -14.23 -4.23 19.42
CA MET A 70 -14.27 -4.25 17.94
C MET A 70 -15.33 -5.23 17.43
N ASP A 71 -15.68 -6.26 18.20
CA ASP A 71 -16.69 -7.27 17.87
C ASP A 71 -18.10 -6.70 17.65
N ILE A 72 -18.43 -5.59 18.32
CA ILE A 72 -19.72 -4.89 18.18
C ILE A 72 -19.66 -3.71 17.19
N ALA A 73 -18.57 -3.56 16.44
CA ALA A 73 -18.45 -2.49 15.45
C ALA A 73 -19.49 -2.65 14.32
N GLN A 74 -20.13 -1.56 13.93
CA GLN A 74 -21.06 -1.52 12.80
C GLN A 74 -20.35 -1.33 11.46
N GLN A 75 -19.15 -0.76 11.52
CA GLN A 75 -18.30 -0.43 10.38
C GLN A 75 -16.85 -0.67 10.77
N ALA A 76 -16.06 -1.19 9.84
CA ALA A 76 -14.62 -1.36 10.02
C ALA A 76 -13.85 -1.07 8.73
N LEU A 77 -12.65 -0.52 8.87
CA LEU A 77 -11.73 -0.24 7.78
C LEU A 77 -10.34 -0.75 8.17
N LEU A 78 -9.81 -1.71 7.41
CA LEU A 78 -8.41 -2.10 7.52
C LEU A 78 -7.57 -1.27 6.57
N THR A 79 -6.58 -0.56 7.08
CA THR A 79 -5.68 0.23 6.25
C THR A 79 -4.25 0.20 6.74
N GLY A 80 -3.33 0.46 5.82
CA GLY A 80 -1.92 0.65 6.12
C GLY A 80 -1.21 1.28 4.93
N CYS A 81 0.00 1.76 5.17
CA CYS A 81 0.86 2.26 4.12
C CYS A 81 2.06 1.34 3.86
N SER A 82 2.53 1.24 2.60
CA SER A 82 3.78 0.58 2.23
C SER A 82 3.72 -0.91 2.57
N ALA A 83 4.63 -1.45 3.38
CA ALA A 83 4.50 -2.80 3.93
C ALA A 83 3.18 -3.01 4.70
N GLY A 84 2.67 -2.00 5.40
CA GLY A 84 1.36 -2.06 6.05
C GLY A 84 0.19 -2.09 5.07
N SER A 85 0.36 -1.51 3.88
CA SER A 85 -0.63 -1.60 2.80
C SER A 85 -0.65 -3.00 2.20
N LEU A 86 0.51 -3.63 2.05
CA LEU A 86 0.60 -5.02 1.64
C LEU A 86 -0.02 -5.94 2.70
N ALA A 87 0.18 -5.65 4.00
CA ALA A 87 -0.50 -6.34 5.09
C ALA A 87 -2.03 -6.19 5.00
N ALA A 88 -2.52 -4.99 4.69
CA ALA A 88 -3.95 -4.75 4.50
C ALA A 88 -4.54 -5.58 3.35
N LEU A 89 -3.80 -5.77 2.24
CA LEU A 89 -4.22 -6.65 1.15
C LEU A 89 -4.20 -8.13 1.54
N LEU A 90 -3.09 -8.60 2.11
CA LEU A 90 -2.91 -10.01 2.53
C LEU A 90 -3.99 -10.46 3.52
N HIS A 91 -4.33 -9.58 4.46
CA HIS A 91 -5.25 -9.91 5.55
C HIS A 91 -6.67 -9.39 5.35
N CYS A 92 -7.00 -8.81 4.18
CA CYS A 92 -8.28 -8.14 3.98
C CYS A 92 -9.49 -9.07 4.23
N ASP A 93 -9.50 -10.24 3.58
CA ASP A 93 -10.58 -11.21 3.73
C ASP A 93 -10.54 -11.91 5.10
N ASN A 94 -9.35 -12.11 5.69
CA ASN A 94 -9.22 -12.60 7.07
C ASN A 94 -9.86 -11.64 8.07
N PHE A 95 -9.59 -10.34 7.94
CA PHE A 95 -10.17 -9.28 8.76
C PHE A 95 -11.69 -9.22 8.58
N ARG A 96 -12.17 -9.23 7.33
CA ARG A 96 -13.61 -9.31 7.03
C ARG A 96 -14.28 -10.50 7.69
N GLY A 97 -13.61 -11.65 7.72
CA GLY A 97 -14.11 -12.88 8.32
C GLY A 97 -14.27 -12.84 9.83
N ARG A 98 -13.73 -11.82 10.52
CA ARG A 98 -13.92 -11.64 11.97
C ARG A 98 -15.28 -11.05 12.34
N PHE A 99 -16.01 -10.46 11.39
CA PHE A 99 -17.25 -9.74 11.64
C PHE A 99 -18.46 -10.45 11.02
N PRO A 100 -19.68 -10.26 11.58
CA PRO A 100 -20.93 -10.68 10.95
C PRO A 100 -21.10 -10.18 9.50
N GLN A 101 -22.02 -10.80 8.75
CA GLN A 101 -22.21 -10.46 7.34
C GLN A 101 -22.74 -9.03 7.11
N GLU A 102 -23.44 -8.48 8.09
CA GLU A 102 -24.10 -7.18 8.06
C GLU A 102 -23.15 -6.01 8.34
N VAL A 103 -22.01 -6.28 8.98
CA VAL A 103 -20.99 -5.25 9.28
C VAL A 103 -20.30 -4.83 8.00
N ALA A 104 -20.27 -3.52 7.76
CA ALA A 104 -19.57 -2.95 6.62
C ALA A 104 -18.06 -2.97 6.88
N VAL A 105 -17.37 -3.99 6.37
CA VAL A 105 -15.90 -4.08 6.44
C VAL A 105 -15.31 -3.86 5.06
N LYS A 106 -14.32 -2.98 4.96
CA LYS A 106 -13.58 -2.69 3.73
C LYS A 106 -12.09 -2.53 4.00
N CYS A 107 -11.27 -2.54 2.95
CA CYS A 107 -9.82 -2.38 3.08
C CYS A 107 -9.31 -1.21 2.22
N LEU A 108 -8.30 -0.48 2.71
CA LEU A 108 -7.63 0.61 2.00
C LEU A 108 -6.12 0.36 1.96
N SER A 109 -5.60 0.18 0.76
CA SER A 109 -4.19 -0.07 0.47
C SER A 109 -3.54 1.22 -0.03
N ASP A 110 -2.70 1.86 0.80
CA ASP A 110 -1.94 3.08 0.47
C ASP A 110 -0.48 2.79 0.13
N ALA A 111 -0.07 3.04 -1.12
CA ALA A 111 1.33 2.89 -1.56
C ALA A 111 1.93 1.48 -1.38
N GLY A 112 1.09 0.44 -1.30
CA GLY A 112 1.52 -0.97 -1.20
C GLY A 112 1.38 -1.78 -2.48
N PHE A 113 0.92 -1.17 -3.57
CA PHE A 113 0.84 -1.84 -4.87
C PHE A 113 2.21 -1.94 -5.55
N PHE A 114 3.07 -2.79 -4.99
CA PHE A 114 4.39 -3.07 -5.56
C PHE A 114 4.27 -3.95 -6.80
N ILE A 115 4.92 -3.55 -7.90
CA ILE A 115 4.89 -4.33 -9.15
C ILE A 115 6.18 -5.10 -9.39
N ASP A 116 6.00 -6.28 -9.96
CA ASP A 116 7.08 -7.17 -10.32
C ASP A 116 7.58 -6.85 -11.74
N VAL A 117 8.57 -5.98 -11.83
CA VAL A 117 9.18 -5.55 -13.09
C VAL A 117 10.69 -5.72 -13.07
N LYS A 118 11.30 -5.62 -14.26
CA LYS A 118 12.74 -5.52 -14.38
C LYS A 118 13.21 -4.12 -14.02
N ASP A 119 14.33 -4.03 -13.33
CA ASP A 119 15.04 -2.79 -13.07
C ASP A 119 15.85 -2.34 -14.30
N LEU A 120 16.57 -1.23 -14.17
CA LEU A 120 17.39 -0.65 -15.24
C LEU A 120 18.56 -1.52 -15.72
N SER A 121 18.95 -2.54 -14.95
CA SER A 121 19.94 -3.53 -15.37
C SER A 121 19.32 -4.71 -16.14
N GLY A 122 17.99 -4.80 -16.16
CA GLY A 122 17.25 -5.89 -16.80
C GLY A 122 16.94 -7.06 -15.85
N GLU A 123 17.32 -6.95 -14.57
CA GLU A 123 17.12 -7.96 -13.53
C GLU A 123 15.84 -7.71 -12.73
N ARG A 124 15.31 -8.75 -12.07
CA ARG A 124 14.14 -8.64 -11.18
C ARG A 124 14.56 -8.52 -9.72
N SER A 125 15.32 -7.48 -9.40
CA SER A 125 15.89 -7.28 -8.05
C SER A 125 14.84 -7.30 -6.93
N MET A 126 13.66 -6.70 -7.15
CA MET A 126 12.58 -6.73 -6.16
C MET A 126 11.99 -8.13 -5.98
N ARG A 127 11.85 -8.92 -7.06
CA ARG A 127 11.43 -10.33 -6.97
C ARG A 127 12.43 -11.14 -6.15
N SER A 128 13.73 -10.92 -6.32
CA SER A 128 14.76 -11.59 -5.51
C SER A 128 14.69 -11.22 -4.03
N LEU A 129 14.44 -9.95 -3.70
CA LEU A 129 14.20 -9.50 -2.32
C LEU A 129 12.97 -10.20 -1.72
N ILE A 130 11.85 -10.17 -2.44
CA ILE A 130 10.59 -10.78 -1.99
C ILE A 130 10.72 -12.30 -1.86
N ASN A 131 11.48 -12.96 -2.75
CA ASN A 131 11.77 -14.38 -2.66
C ASN A 131 12.46 -14.72 -1.33
N GLY A 132 13.45 -13.91 -0.93
CA GLY A 132 14.10 -14.02 0.36
C GLY A 132 13.13 -13.88 1.52
N VAL A 133 12.27 -12.85 1.52
CA VAL A 133 11.25 -12.65 2.57
C VAL A 133 10.27 -13.83 2.65
N VAL A 134 9.73 -14.25 1.50
CA VAL A 134 8.71 -15.29 1.40
C VAL A 134 9.19 -16.62 1.94
N HIS A 135 10.42 -17.02 1.59
CA HIS A 135 10.98 -18.29 2.01
C HIS A 135 11.58 -18.25 3.41
N LEU A 136 12.29 -17.17 3.78
CA LEU A 136 12.89 -17.04 5.12
C LEU A 136 11.81 -16.99 6.21
N GLN A 137 10.73 -16.24 5.96
CA GLN A 137 9.69 -16.03 6.96
C GLN A 137 8.50 -16.99 6.83
N ASN A 138 8.52 -17.90 5.85
CA ASN A 138 7.45 -18.85 5.58
C ASN A 138 6.05 -18.20 5.51
N VAL A 139 5.87 -17.26 4.57
CA VAL A 139 4.62 -16.49 4.45
C VAL A 139 3.48 -17.22 3.74
N ARG A 140 3.67 -18.51 3.41
CA ARG A 140 2.79 -19.28 2.52
C ARG A 140 1.34 -19.35 3.03
N GLU A 141 1.13 -19.33 4.35
CA GLU A 141 -0.19 -19.50 4.96
C GLU A 141 -1.16 -18.38 4.59
N VAL A 142 -0.68 -17.15 4.45
CA VAL A 142 -1.53 -15.98 4.13
C VAL A 142 -1.70 -15.73 2.64
N LEU A 143 -0.99 -16.48 1.80
CA LEU A 143 -1.04 -16.29 0.34
C LEU A 143 -2.30 -16.92 -0.26
N PRO A 144 -2.85 -16.35 -1.36
CA PRO A 144 -4.01 -16.90 -2.03
C PRO A 144 -3.80 -18.34 -2.50
N LYS A 145 -4.69 -19.24 -2.07
CA LYS A 145 -4.57 -20.69 -2.34
C LYS A 145 -4.69 -21.03 -3.83
N ASP A 146 -5.53 -20.31 -4.55
CA ASP A 146 -5.71 -20.37 -6.00
C ASP A 146 -4.46 -19.92 -6.77
N CYS A 147 -3.76 -18.88 -6.29
CA CYS A 147 -2.47 -18.48 -6.85
C CYS A 147 -1.41 -19.58 -6.62
N LEU A 148 -1.31 -20.11 -5.40
CA LEU A 148 -0.33 -21.13 -5.02
C LEU A 148 -0.50 -22.48 -5.74
N GLN A 149 -1.64 -22.73 -6.39
CA GLN A 149 -1.83 -23.92 -7.22
C GLN A 149 -1.03 -23.86 -8.52
N ASN A 150 -0.75 -22.65 -9.03
CA ASN A 150 -0.23 -22.46 -10.38
C ASN A 150 1.05 -21.62 -10.44
N LYS A 151 1.44 -20.96 -9.34
CA LYS A 151 2.55 -20.01 -9.29
C LYS A 151 3.45 -20.20 -8.09
N ASP A 152 4.67 -19.67 -8.20
CA ASP A 152 5.61 -19.62 -7.08
C ASP A 152 5.06 -18.70 -5.96
N PRO A 153 5.26 -19.05 -4.67
CA PRO A 153 4.87 -18.20 -3.54
C PRO A 153 5.38 -16.75 -3.64
N THR A 154 6.55 -16.53 -4.23
CA THR A 154 7.12 -15.19 -4.46
C THR A 154 6.21 -14.35 -5.34
N GLU A 155 5.67 -14.94 -6.41
CA GLU A 155 4.78 -14.25 -7.34
C GLU A 155 3.44 -13.94 -6.66
N CYS A 156 2.92 -14.89 -5.87
CA CYS A 156 1.66 -14.72 -5.15
C CYS A 156 1.72 -13.65 -4.03
N PHE A 157 2.91 -13.23 -3.62
CA PHE A 157 3.09 -12.18 -2.61
C PHE A 157 2.99 -10.76 -3.20
N PHE A 158 3.08 -10.61 -4.53
CA PHE A 158 2.92 -9.30 -5.17
C PHE A 158 1.45 -8.87 -5.21
N ALA A 159 1.21 -7.57 -5.03
CA ALA A 159 -0.13 -6.99 -4.98
C ALA A 159 -0.99 -7.34 -6.21
N SER A 160 -0.38 -7.40 -7.41
CA SER A 160 -1.12 -7.73 -8.63
C SER A 160 -1.65 -9.16 -8.69
N GLU A 161 -1.05 -10.09 -7.93
CA GLU A 161 -1.62 -11.43 -7.72
C GLU A 161 -2.60 -11.45 -6.56
N LEU A 162 -2.30 -10.78 -5.45
CA LEU A 162 -3.18 -10.73 -4.28
C LEU A 162 -4.59 -10.21 -4.61
N ILE A 163 -4.69 -9.11 -5.36
CA ILE A 163 -5.98 -8.50 -5.66
C ILE A 163 -6.93 -9.40 -6.47
N LYS A 164 -6.42 -10.44 -7.14
CA LYS A 164 -7.25 -11.38 -7.92
C LYS A 164 -8.12 -12.25 -7.04
N SER A 165 -7.73 -12.45 -5.80
CA SER A 165 -8.37 -13.39 -4.88
C SER A 165 -9.09 -12.69 -3.72
N ILE A 166 -8.92 -11.37 -3.55
CA ILE A 166 -9.63 -10.59 -2.53
C ILE A 166 -11.09 -10.41 -2.94
N SER A 167 -12.00 -10.84 -2.07
CA SER A 167 -13.45 -10.69 -2.26
C SER A 167 -14.01 -9.45 -1.57
N THR A 168 -13.38 -8.99 -0.49
CA THR A 168 -13.79 -7.82 0.27
C THR A 168 -13.60 -6.53 -0.53
N PRO A 169 -14.55 -5.56 -0.49
CA PRO A 169 -14.38 -4.28 -1.15
C PRO A 169 -13.08 -3.59 -0.72
N THR A 170 -12.23 -3.28 -1.71
CA THR A 170 -10.90 -2.72 -1.48
C THR A 170 -10.70 -1.43 -2.27
N PHE A 171 -10.04 -0.45 -1.65
CA PHE A 171 -9.61 0.80 -2.28
C PHE A 171 -8.10 0.77 -2.45
N ILE A 172 -7.61 1.03 -3.66
CA ILE A 172 -6.18 1.18 -3.94
C ILE A 172 -5.88 2.67 -4.10
N LEU A 173 -5.04 3.17 -3.20
CA LEU A 173 -4.43 4.49 -3.27
C LEU A 173 -2.96 4.29 -3.54
N ASN A 174 -2.47 4.81 -4.66
CA ASN A 174 -1.06 4.64 -5.01
C ASN A 174 -0.62 5.82 -5.88
N SER A 175 0.56 6.35 -5.64
CA SER A 175 1.20 7.19 -6.64
C SER A 175 1.67 6.31 -7.80
N ASP A 176 1.45 6.73 -9.04
CA ASP A 176 2.01 6.06 -10.21
C ASP A 176 3.46 6.46 -10.55
N TYR A 177 3.98 7.45 -9.83
CA TYR A 177 5.39 7.76 -9.70
C TYR A 177 5.86 7.56 -8.26
N ASP A 178 5.48 6.43 -7.64
CA ASP A 178 5.79 6.13 -6.25
C ASP A 178 7.31 6.23 -6.01
N SER A 179 7.69 7.17 -5.14
CA SER A 179 9.09 7.54 -4.94
C SER A 179 9.92 6.38 -4.39
N TRP A 180 9.31 5.49 -3.59
CA TRP A 180 9.98 4.31 -3.06
C TRP A 180 10.17 3.25 -4.14
N GLN A 181 9.16 2.99 -4.97
CA GLN A 181 9.26 2.03 -6.08
C GLN A 181 10.27 2.48 -7.13
N ILE A 182 10.28 3.77 -7.48
CA ILE A 182 11.28 4.29 -8.42
C ILE A 182 12.69 4.05 -7.87
N ARG A 183 12.91 4.27 -6.57
CA ARG A 183 14.22 4.12 -5.92
C ARG A 183 14.67 2.68 -5.72
N ASN A 184 13.74 1.75 -5.48
CA ASN A 184 14.07 0.39 -5.01
C ASN A 184 13.64 -0.73 -5.95
N VAL A 185 12.67 -0.48 -6.84
CA VAL A 185 12.18 -1.43 -7.83
C VAL A 185 12.75 -1.11 -9.21
N LEU A 186 12.54 0.12 -9.70
CA LEU A 186 12.93 0.50 -11.05
C LEU A 186 14.41 0.85 -11.15
N ALA A 187 14.90 1.74 -10.28
CA ALA A 187 16.28 2.26 -10.27
C ALA A 187 16.99 2.03 -8.92
N PRO A 188 17.07 0.76 -8.42
CA PRO A 188 17.88 0.44 -7.26
C PRO A 188 19.35 0.78 -7.50
N SER A 189 20.06 1.14 -6.43
CA SER A 189 21.49 1.45 -6.49
C SER A 189 22.26 0.25 -7.06
N GLY A 190 23.09 0.49 -8.08
CA GLY A 190 23.82 -0.55 -8.80
C GLY A 190 23.16 -1.05 -10.10
N SER A 191 21.89 -0.73 -10.35
CA SER A 191 21.19 -1.12 -11.61
C SER A 191 21.50 -0.22 -12.80
N TYR A 192 22.23 0.87 -12.61
CA TYR A 192 22.59 1.85 -13.64
C TYR A 192 24.04 2.31 -13.47
N PRO A 193 24.74 2.69 -14.55
CA PRO A 193 26.12 3.12 -14.47
C PRO A 193 26.25 4.48 -13.77
N GLN A 194 27.33 4.61 -12.99
CA GLN A 194 27.71 5.85 -12.30
C GLN A 194 26.58 6.40 -11.41
N GLN A 195 26.18 7.66 -11.64
CA GLN A 195 25.13 8.35 -10.87
C GLN A 195 23.97 8.81 -11.77
N ALA A 196 23.80 8.17 -12.93
CA ALA A 196 22.86 8.63 -13.97
C ALA A 196 21.44 8.89 -13.44
N TRP A 197 20.96 8.04 -12.51
CA TRP A 197 19.63 8.15 -11.93
C TRP A 197 19.57 8.76 -10.53
N SER A 198 20.72 9.09 -9.92
CA SER A 198 20.77 9.51 -8.52
C SER A 198 19.99 10.80 -8.25
N SER A 199 20.08 11.79 -9.14
CA SER A 199 19.34 13.06 -9.00
C SER A 199 17.84 12.88 -9.28
N CYS A 200 17.51 12.17 -10.37
CA CYS A 200 16.14 11.89 -10.79
C CYS A 200 15.33 11.11 -9.74
N LYS A 201 15.92 10.05 -9.15
CA LYS A 201 15.23 9.27 -8.10
C LYS A 201 15.16 10.00 -6.76
N ALA A 202 15.99 11.01 -6.53
CA ALA A 202 15.88 11.85 -5.34
C ALA A 202 14.72 12.85 -5.49
N ASP A 203 14.57 13.42 -6.69
CA ASP A 203 13.55 14.39 -7.05
C ASP A 203 13.21 14.28 -8.54
N ILE A 204 11.97 13.92 -8.84
CA ILE A 204 11.49 13.70 -10.21
C ILE A 204 11.66 14.94 -11.11
N ARG A 205 11.74 16.14 -10.53
CA ARG A 205 11.96 17.40 -11.27
C ARG A 205 13.35 17.49 -11.89
N ASN A 206 14.30 16.70 -11.38
CA ASN A 206 15.66 16.64 -11.88
C ASN A 206 15.87 15.54 -12.92
N CYS A 207 14.81 14.83 -13.32
CA CYS A 207 14.89 13.82 -14.39
C CYS A 207 15.07 14.49 -15.76
N SER A 208 15.91 13.91 -16.61
CA SER A 208 15.95 14.25 -18.03
C SER A 208 14.69 13.75 -18.74
N SER A 209 14.42 14.24 -19.96
CA SER A 209 13.29 13.76 -20.77
C SER A 209 13.31 12.25 -20.96
N THR A 210 14.48 11.67 -21.25
CA THR A 210 14.63 10.21 -21.41
C THR A 210 14.35 9.44 -20.12
N GLN A 211 14.67 10.02 -18.96
CA GLN A 211 14.34 9.39 -17.67
C GLN A 211 12.84 9.46 -17.41
N ILE A 212 12.20 10.59 -17.73
CA ILE A 212 10.75 10.74 -17.66
C ILE A 212 10.04 9.72 -18.56
N ASP A 213 10.51 9.50 -19.80
CA ASP A 213 9.94 8.49 -20.70
C ASP A 213 9.97 7.07 -20.08
N VAL A 214 11.05 6.73 -19.38
CA VAL A 214 11.16 5.46 -18.65
C VAL A 214 10.18 5.42 -17.47
N LEU A 215 10.01 6.52 -16.73
CA LEU A 215 9.02 6.61 -15.66
C LEU A 215 7.58 6.51 -16.19
N HIS A 216 7.28 7.07 -17.37
CA HIS A 216 5.99 6.90 -18.05
C HIS A 216 5.75 5.42 -18.39
N GLY A 217 6.77 4.72 -18.87
CA GLY A 217 6.70 3.26 -19.06
C GLY A 217 6.38 2.50 -17.76
N PHE A 218 7.00 2.90 -16.65
CA PHE A 218 6.72 2.32 -15.32
C PHE A 218 5.28 2.59 -14.86
N LYS A 219 4.79 3.84 -14.98
CA LYS A 219 3.38 4.21 -14.71
C LYS A 219 2.42 3.33 -15.50
N ASN A 220 2.62 3.23 -16.81
CA ASN A 220 1.75 2.45 -17.70
C ASN A 220 1.71 0.98 -17.29
N LYS A 221 2.86 0.43 -16.87
CA LYS A 221 2.92 -0.92 -16.32
C LYS A 221 2.16 -1.05 -15.00
N LEU A 222 2.36 -0.13 -14.05
CA LEU A 222 1.64 -0.13 -12.77
C LEU A 222 0.12 -0.12 -12.98
N VAL A 223 -0.38 0.82 -13.78
CA VAL A 223 -1.81 0.95 -14.08
C VAL A 223 -2.36 -0.33 -14.71
N SER A 224 -1.62 -0.95 -15.64
CA SER A 224 -2.06 -2.20 -16.28
C SER A 224 -2.22 -3.38 -15.30
N GLU A 225 -1.43 -3.41 -14.23
CA GLU A 225 -1.51 -4.46 -13.20
C GLU A 225 -2.72 -4.26 -12.26
N MET A 226 -3.32 -3.07 -12.24
CA MET A 226 -4.51 -2.75 -11.43
C MET A 226 -5.84 -3.07 -12.13
N LYS A 227 -5.81 -3.74 -13.30
CA LYS A 227 -7.01 -3.97 -14.11
C LYS A 227 -8.15 -4.67 -13.35
N VAL A 228 -7.81 -5.60 -12.46
CA VAL A 228 -8.79 -6.30 -11.60
C VAL A 228 -9.54 -5.31 -10.71
N ALA A 229 -8.83 -4.36 -10.09
CA ALA A 229 -9.43 -3.31 -9.27
C ALA A 229 -10.25 -2.34 -10.13
N GLU A 230 -9.76 -1.99 -11.32
CA GLU A 230 -10.46 -1.13 -12.28
C GLU A 230 -11.78 -1.76 -12.75
N ASP A 231 -11.84 -3.07 -12.96
CA ASP A 231 -13.05 -3.75 -13.44
C ASP A 231 -14.04 -4.09 -12.31
N ASN A 232 -13.59 -4.15 -11.05
CA ASN A 232 -14.44 -4.51 -9.91
C ASN A 232 -15.29 -3.34 -9.42
N LYS A 233 -16.61 -3.33 -9.69
CA LYS A 233 -17.52 -2.22 -9.37
C LYS A 233 -17.58 -1.78 -7.90
N ASN A 234 -17.22 -2.66 -6.96
CA ASN A 234 -17.25 -2.35 -5.53
C ASN A 234 -15.93 -1.78 -5.01
N TRP A 235 -14.90 -1.73 -5.84
CA TRP A 235 -13.57 -1.25 -5.49
C TRP A 235 -13.39 0.22 -5.87
N GLY A 236 -12.42 0.87 -5.23
CA GLY A 236 -12.04 2.25 -5.53
C GLY A 236 -10.58 2.37 -5.95
N LEU A 237 -10.28 3.41 -6.72
CA LEU A 237 -8.94 3.74 -7.17
C LEU A 237 -8.72 5.25 -7.03
N PHE A 238 -7.59 5.63 -6.43
CA PHE A 238 -7.06 6.98 -6.51
C PHE A 238 -5.59 6.86 -6.84
N ILE A 239 -5.27 6.99 -8.12
CA ILE A 239 -3.91 6.84 -8.64
C ILE A 239 -3.45 8.21 -9.11
N ASP A 240 -2.70 8.92 -8.27
CA ASP A 240 -2.18 10.25 -8.56
C ASP A 240 -0.78 10.22 -9.16
N SER A 241 -0.43 11.28 -9.90
CA SER A 241 0.89 11.41 -10.51
C SER A 241 1.89 12.23 -9.71
N CYS A 242 1.77 12.22 -8.38
CA CYS A 242 2.71 12.90 -7.49
C CYS A 242 3.89 12.02 -7.11
N PHE A 243 5.10 12.56 -7.06
CA PHE A 243 6.27 11.81 -6.61
C PHE A 243 6.30 11.71 -5.08
N THR A 244 5.64 10.69 -4.54
CA THR A 244 5.42 10.51 -3.09
C THR A 244 5.38 9.03 -2.69
N HIS A 245 5.35 8.75 -1.39
CA HIS A 245 5.15 7.42 -0.83
C HIS A 245 4.47 7.57 0.54
N CYS A 246 3.38 6.83 0.77
CA CYS A 246 2.41 7.05 1.86
C CYS A 246 1.69 8.40 1.81
N GLN A 247 0.36 8.35 1.85
CA GLN A 247 -0.47 9.53 1.70
C GLN A 247 -1.60 9.63 2.73
N THR A 248 -2.15 8.52 3.17
CA THR A 248 -3.20 8.48 4.20
C THR A 248 -2.75 9.01 5.57
N PRO A 249 -1.51 8.83 6.06
CA PRO A 249 -1.16 9.21 7.43
C PRO A 249 -0.77 10.67 7.60
N PHE A 250 -0.77 11.47 6.53
CA PHE A 250 -0.31 12.87 6.57
C PHE A 250 -1.43 13.84 6.21
N HIS A 251 -1.66 14.83 7.07
CA HIS A 251 -2.59 15.95 6.81
C HIS A 251 -2.45 16.51 5.39
N ILE A 252 -1.21 16.81 4.99
CA ILE A 252 -0.88 17.52 3.75
C ILE A 252 -1.21 16.74 2.49
N THR A 253 -1.37 15.42 2.57
CA THR A 253 -1.78 14.57 1.44
C THR A 253 -3.22 14.13 1.57
N TRP A 254 -3.68 13.80 2.78
CA TRP A 254 -5.01 13.25 3.02
C TRP A 254 -6.17 14.24 2.75
N HIS A 255 -6.21 15.35 3.49
CA HIS A 255 -7.25 16.37 3.38
C HIS A 255 -6.74 17.73 3.85
N SER A 256 -6.26 18.54 2.92
CA SER A 256 -5.79 19.90 3.15
C SER A 256 -5.95 20.76 1.89
N PRO A 257 -5.80 22.09 1.97
CA PRO A 257 -5.82 22.96 0.80
C PRO A 257 -4.73 22.65 -0.25
N ILE A 258 -3.66 21.96 0.15
CA ILE A 258 -2.51 21.59 -0.70
C ILE A 258 -2.42 20.08 -0.96
N SER A 259 -3.46 19.32 -0.60
CA SER A 259 -3.53 17.89 -0.90
C SER A 259 -3.58 17.62 -2.40
N PRO A 260 -2.98 16.51 -2.86
CA PRO A 260 -3.19 16.06 -4.22
C PRO A 260 -4.69 15.84 -4.47
N ARG A 261 -5.13 16.24 -5.65
CA ARG A 261 -6.50 16.10 -6.12
C ARG A 261 -6.51 15.45 -7.49
N LEU A 262 -7.52 14.62 -7.69
CA LEU A 262 -7.95 14.16 -9.00
C LEU A 262 -9.32 14.77 -9.25
N GLY A 263 -9.44 15.52 -10.35
CA GLY A 263 -10.53 16.48 -10.50
C GLY A 263 -10.53 17.51 -9.37
N ASP A 264 -11.65 17.62 -8.67
CA ASP A 264 -11.86 18.55 -7.56
C ASP A 264 -11.71 17.90 -6.17
N LYS A 265 -11.40 16.60 -6.07
CA LYS A 265 -11.45 15.85 -4.80
C LYS A 265 -10.09 15.48 -4.24
N THR A 266 -9.96 15.58 -2.91
CA THR A 266 -8.84 14.98 -2.18
C THR A 266 -8.98 13.47 -2.09
N ILE A 267 -7.90 12.84 -1.59
CA ILE A 267 -7.89 11.44 -1.20
C ILE A 267 -9.01 11.16 -0.18
N ALA A 268 -9.10 11.94 0.90
CA ALA A 268 -10.12 11.75 1.93
C ALA A 268 -11.55 11.77 1.40
N GLU A 269 -11.88 12.76 0.56
CA GLU A 269 -13.22 12.90 -0.04
C GLU A 269 -13.56 11.67 -0.91
N THR A 270 -12.59 11.20 -1.72
CA THR A 270 -12.78 10.04 -2.60
C THR A 270 -12.90 8.73 -1.82
N VAL A 271 -12.06 8.52 -0.79
CA VAL A 271 -12.14 7.34 0.08
C VAL A 271 -13.45 7.33 0.85
N GLY A 272 -13.88 8.46 1.41
CA GLY A 272 -15.16 8.56 2.10
C GLY A 272 -16.34 8.28 1.17
N ASP A 273 -16.34 8.86 -0.04
CA ASP A 273 -17.37 8.60 -1.03
C ASP A 273 -17.50 7.11 -1.38
N TRP A 274 -16.37 6.42 -1.54
CA TRP A 274 -16.34 4.98 -1.76
C TRP A 274 -16.77 4.19 -0.52
N TYR A 275 -16.26 4.55 0.66
CA TYR A 275 -16.52 3.81 1.89
C TYR A 275 -18.00 3.84 2.26
N PHE A 276 -18.63 5.01 2.20
CA PHE A 276 -20.04 5.20 2.53
C PHE A 276 -21.00 5.02 1.34
N GLY A 277 -20.46 4.71 0.15
CA GLY A 277 -21.27 4.51 -1.06
C GLY A 277 -22.01 5.77 -1.53
N ARG A 278 -21.47 6.96 -1.24
CA ARG A 278 -22.07 8.24 -1.63
C ARG A 278 -22.04 8.43 -3.15
N ARG A 279 -21.06 7.83 -3.85
CA ARG A 279 -20.88 7.96 -5.30
C ARG A 279 -20.34 6.68 -5.95
N GLN A 280 -20.52 6.60 -7.27
CA GLN A 280 -20.09 5.46 -8.10
C GLN A 280 -18.78 5.75 -8.86
N ASP A 281 -18.41 7.02 -9.06
CA ASP A 281 -17.20 7.47 -9.76
C ASP A 281 -16.00 7.64 -8.81
N VAL A 282 -15.64 6.55 -8.14
CA VAL A 282 -14.57 6.50 -7.13
C VAL A 282 -13.30 5.80 -7.64
N LYS A 283 -13.16 5.75 -8.97
CA LYS A 283 -11.99 5.22 -9.67
C LYS A 283 -11.39 6.30 -10.55
N GLN A 284 -10.22 6.78 -10.16
CA GLN A 284 -9.55 7.88 -10.80
C GLN A 284 -8.07 7.53 -10.97
N ILE A 285 -7.57 7.76 -12.19
CA ILE A 285 -6.18 7.57 -12.58
C ILE A 285 -5.76 8.85 -13.28
N ASP A 286 -4.63 9.39 -12.86
CA ASP A 286 -4.15 10.69 -13.30
C ASP A 286 -3.46 10.64 -14.69
N CYS A 287 -3.25 11.82 -15.25
CA CYS A 287 -2.48 12.00 -16.49
C CYS A 287 -0.98 11.79 -16.27
N GLU A 288 -0.15 11.76 -17.32
CA GLU A 288 1.29 11.59 -17.13
C GLU A 288 1.95 12.83 -16.48
N TYR A 289 2.89 12.61 -15.57
CA TYR A 289 3.67 13.67 -14.94
C TYR A 289 4.34 14.55 -16.01
N PRO A 290 4.40 15.90 -15.85
CA PRO A 290 4.05 16.68 -14.64
C PRO A 290 2.66 17.32 -14.68
N CYS A 291 1.61 16.59 -15.08
CA CYS A 291 0.33 17.23 -15.34
C CYS A 291 -0.44 17.69 -14.10
N ASN A 292 -0.25 17.08 -12.93
CA ASN A 292 -1.06 17.38 -11.75
C ASN A 292 -0.46 18.55 -10.94
N PRO A 293 -1.10 19.74 -10.94
CA PRO A 293 -0.55 20.92 -10.29
C PRO A 293 -0.72 20.90 -8.76
N THR A 294 -1.48 19.94 -8.23
CA THR A 294 -1.78 19.85 -6.79
C THR A 294 -0.77 19.01 -6.02
N CYS A 295 0.18 18.37 -6.71
CA CYS A 295 1.27 17.65 -6.08
C CYS A 295 2.15 18.59 -5.25
N SER A 296 2.07 18.47 -3.93
CA SER A 296 2.83 19.32 -3.00
C SER A 296 4.33 19.08 -3.13
N SER A 297 5.11 20.15 -3.35
CA SER A 297 6.58 20.11 -3.38
C SER A 297 7.23 20.07 -1.99
N ARG A 298 6.42 20.05 -0.91
CA ARG A 298 6.86 20.04 0.50
C ARG A 298 6.70 18.67 1.16
N LEU A 299 6.42 17.62 0.39
CA LEU A 299 6.30 16.27 0.93
C LEU A 299 7.66 15.80 1.47
N PRO A 300 7.70 15.12 2.63
CA PRO A 300 8.93 14.49 3.08
C PRO A 300 9.40 13.53 1.99
N THR A 301 10.63 13.68 1.52
CA THR A 301 11.28 12.60 0.79
C THR A 301 11.46 11.46 1.79
N ALA A 302 10.69 10.38 1.63
CA ALA A 302 10.85 9.17 2.42
C ALA A 302 12.29 8.63 2.35
#